data_AF-A0A933U6S0-F1
#
_entry.id   AF-A0A933U6S0-F1
#
_cell.length_a   1.000
_cell.length_b   1.000
_cell.length_c   1.000
_cell.angle_alpha   90.00
_cell.angle_beta   90.00
_cell.angle_gamma   90.00
#
_symmetry.space_group_name_H-M   'P 1'
#
loop_
_entity.id
_entity.type
_entity.pdbx_description
1 polymer ?
#
loop_
_entity_poly.entity_id
_entity_poly.type
_entity_poly.pdbx_seq_one_letter_code
_entity_poly.pdbx_strand_id
1 'polypeptide(L)'
;MPEFIYITAAYSNAVLLAILTNVSDFAKKLELPIPQPITVTQVQSFKLVPVKRISGALTLTNGDRFFYQHGDVFTYYGYKNYLMPPQDMDWPTTLEQWPTNFFGPMNMTTNEVIEFARDALRKLGYDPQRLHADGTPERFIGPSVSSRYGKLIPFCEVEWRHATANDVVTVVVNAEKKQIVQFSLVTTNYWRPDPKIDVVPVPVPENQKRSFMKMILRPNAPRTWPTNSTRQPPNGATNSPKLTNPDRKKPPQPDWE
;
A
#
# COMPACT_ATOMS: atom_id res chain seq x y z
N MET A 1 3.19 26.78 -3.10
CA MET A 1 4.36 25.89 -3.03
C MET A 1 4.50 25.37 -1.60
N PRO A 2 4.86 24.10 -1.39
CA PRO A 2 5.06 23.57 -0.04
C PRO A 2 6.21 24.30 0.67
N GLU A 3 6.05 24.56 1.97
CA GLU A 3 7.08 25.14 2.83
C GLU A 3 7.97 24.01 3.35
N PHE A 4 9.25 24.02 2.96
CA PHE A 4 10.22 22.99 3.35
C PHE A 4 10.88 23.32 4.68
N ILE A 5 11.20 22.27 5.43
CA ILE A 5 11.86 22.36 6.73
C ILE A 5 13.07 21.43 6.80
N TYR A 6 14.06 21.79 7.60
CA TYR A 6 15.08 20.86 8.06
C TYR A 6 14.51 20.01 9.20
N ILE A 7 14.58 18.71 9.03
CA ILE A 7 14.18 17.75 10.06
C ILE A 7 15.37 17.57 11.02
N THR A 8 15.27 18.13 12.21
CA THR A 8 16.22 17.87 13.30
C THR A 8 15.81 16.60 14.05
N ALA A 9 16.75 15.98 14.78
CA ALA A 9 16.44 14.82 15.62
C ALA A 9 15.38 15.15 16.69
N ALA A 10 15.48 16.32 17.32
CA ALA A 10 14.50 16.78 18.30
C ALA A 10 13.09 16.92 17.71
N TYR A 11 12.98 17.53 16.52
CA TYR A 11 11.69 17.65 15.83
C TYR A 11 11.13 16.29 15.42
N SER A 12 11.97 15.43 14.82
CA SER A 12 11.58 14.08 14.41
C SER A 12 11.04 13.24 15.58
N ASN A 13 11.72 13.28 16.73
CA ASN A 13 11.31 12.56 17.94
C ASN A 13 10.01 13.13 18.53
N ALA A 14 9.86 14.45 18.56
CA ALA A 14 8.63 15.09 19.05
C ALA A 14 7.42 14.72 18.18
N VAL A 15 7.59 14.74 16.85
CA VAL A 15 6.54 14.31 15.91
C VAL A 15 6.22 12.82 16.08
N LEU A 16 7.24 11.96 16.22
CA LEU A 16 7.03 10.52 16.45
C LEU A 16 6.13 10.28 17.68
N LEU A 17 6.48 10.88 18.81
CA LEU A 17 5.71 10.73 20.05
C LEU A 17 4.27 11.21 19.88
N ALA A 18 4.06 12.32 19.17
CA ALA A 18 2.73 12.85 18.92
C ALA A 18 1.87 11.92 18.04
N ILE A 19 2.44 11.37 16.95
CA ILE A 19 1.68 10.50 16.05
C ILE A 19 1.46 9.09 16.61
N LEU A 20 2.32 8.62 17.52
CA LEU A 20 2.19 7.27 18.11
C LEU A 20 0.85 7.08 18.85
N THR A 21 0.30 8.16 19.42
CA THR A 21 -1.04 8.14 20.02
C THR A 21 -2.09 7.81 18.96
N ASN A 22 -2.07 8.54 17.83
CA ASN A 22 -3.02 8.34 16.74
C ASN A 22 -2.85 6.96 16.06
N VAL A 23 -1.60 6.51 15.89
CA VAL A 23 -1.31 5.17 15.34
C VAL A 23 -1.80 4.06 16.28
N SER A 24 -1.61 4.22 17.60
CA SER A 24 -2.13 3.27 18.59
C SER A 24 -3.65 3.23 18.59
N ASP A 25 -4.31 4.40 18.54
CA ASP A 25 -5.77 4.48 18.47
C ASP A 25 -6.31 3.85 17.20
N PHE A 26 -5.66 4.08 16.05
CA PHE A 26 -5.99 3.43 14.78
C PHE A 26 -5.87 1.90 14.90
N ALA A 27 -4.75 1.41 15.41
CA ALA A 27 -4.48 -0.02 15.54
C ALA A 27 -5.47 -0.69 16.52
N LYS A 28 -5.79 -0.01 17.62
CA LYS A 28 -6.80 -0.46 18.59
C LYS A 28 -8.19 -0.52 17.98
N LYS A 29 -8.62 0.52 17.26
CA LYS A 29 -9.94 0.59 16.62
C LYS A 29 -10.15 -0.51 15.58
N LEU A 30 -9.11 -0.87 14.84
CA LEU A 30 -9.16 -1.96 13.87
C LEU A 30 -8.80 -3.34 14.45
N GLU A 31 -8.55 -3.41 15.76
CA GLU A 31 -8.17 -4.66 16.45
C GLU A 31 -6.98 -5.36 15.77
N LEU A 32 -5.99 -4.58 15.34
CA LEU A 32 -4.81 -5.11 14.68
C LEU A 32 -4.03 -6.03 15.63
N PRO A 33 -3.40 -7.12 15.13
CA PRO A 33 -2.66 -8.09 15.95
C PRO A 33 -1.28 -7.56 16.38
N ILE A 34 -1.25 -6.37 16.97
CA ILE A 34 -0.06 -5.63 17.41
C ILE A 34 -0.28 -5.26 18.88
N PRO A 35 0.68 -5.51 19.80
CA PRO A 35 0.56 -5.11 21.20
C PRO A 35 0.30 -3.60 21.32
N GLN A 36 -0.73 -3.24 22.11
CA GLN A 36 -1.18 -1.86 22.32
C GLN A 36 -0.89 -1.41 23.77
N PRO A 37 -0.63 -0.10 24.01
CA PRO A 37 -0.40 0.92 22.98
C PRO A 37 0.93 0.68 22.25
N ILE A 38 1.03 1.18 21.02
CA ILE A 38 2.29 1.10 20.26
C ILE A 38 3.27 2.10 20.86
N THR A 39 4.43 1.60 21.29
CA THR A 39 5.48 2.38 21.96
C THR A 39 6.70 2.55 21.07
N VAL A 40 7.60 3.47 21.43
CA VAL A 40 8.84 3.75 20.69
C VAL A 40 9.72 2.50 20.54
N THR A 41 9.69 1.56 21.49
CA THR A 41 10.49 0.32 21.42
C THR A 41 10.01 -0.63 20.31
N GLN A 42 8.77 -0.48 19.85
CA GLN A 42 8.22 -1.23 18.73
C GLN A 42 8.47 -0.56 17.38
N VAL A 43 9.11 0.63 17.35
CA VAL A 43 9.41 1.37 16.13
C VAL A 43 10.75 0.93 15.57
N GLN A 44 10.75 0.40 14.35
CA GLN A 44 11.97 0.06 13.63
C GLN A 44 12.53 1.29 12.88
N SER A 45 11.67 2.05 12.21
CA SER A 45 12.08 3.27 11.54
C SER A 45 10.94 4.27 11.44
N PHE A 46 11.31 5.55 11.43
CA PHE A 46 10.39 6.65 11.21
C PHE A 46 11.01 7.65 10.24
N LYS A 47 10.28 7.98 9.17
CA LYS A 47 10.74 8.90 8.11
C LYS A 47 9.70 9.99 7.91
N LEU A 48 10.10 11.23 8.14
CA LEU A 48 9.28 12.41 7.87
C LEU A 48 9.49 12.92 6.45
N VAL A 49 8.44 13.47 5.86
CA VAL A 49 8.56 14.30 4.67
C VAL A 49 9.01 15.70 5.12
N PRO A 50 10.02 16.32 4.51
CA PRO A 50 10.59 17.58 4.97
C PRO A 50 9.75 18.79 4.54
N VAL A 51 8.45 18.74 4.82
CA VAL A 51 7.48 19.82 4.62
C VAL A 51 6.89 20.22 5.96
N LYS A 52 6.38 21.45 6.08
CA LYS A 52 5.83 21.99 7.33
C LYS A 52 4.64 21.19 7.87
N ARG A 53 3.81 20.63 6.99
CA ARG A 53 2.72 19.74 7.41
C ARG A 53 3.28 18.42 7.90
N ILE A 54 2.70 17.89 8.96
CA ILE A 54 3.15 16.62 9.52
C ILE A 54 2.73 15.50 8.58
N SER A 55 3.71 14.89 7.93
CA SER A 55 3.54 13.66 7.18
C SER A 55 4.78 12.78 7.24
N GLY A 56 4.58 11.47 7.20
CA GLY A 56 5.66 10.52 7.29
C GLY A 56 5.21 9.07 7.24
N ALA A 57 6.19 8.18 7.26
CA ALA A 57 6.00 6.75 7.32
C ALA A 57 6.66 6.18 8.58
N LEU A 58 5.89 5.38 9.31
CA LEU A 58 6.30 4.64 10.49
C LEU A 58 6.36 3.15 10.14
N THR A 59 7.47 2.49 10.42
CA THR A 59 7.60 1.03 10.30
C THR A 59 7.88 0.45 11.66
N LEU A 60 7.10 -0.56 12.05
CA LEU A 60 7.25 -1.28 13.30
C LEU A 60 8.23 -2.46 13.17
N THR A 61 8.73 -2.95 14.30
CA THR A 61 9.66 -4.10 14.36
C THR A 61 9.06 -5.41 13.87
N ASN A 62 7.73 -5.53 13.85
CA ASN A 62 7.02 -6.67 13.23
C ASN A 62 6.85 -6.53 11.71
N GLY A 63 7.31 -5.41 11.11
CA GLY A 63 7.24 -5.10 9.68
C GLY A 63 5.99 -4.33 9.24
N ASP A 64 5.02 -4.09 10.13
CA ASP A 64 3.83 -3.30 9.81
C ASP A 64 4.18 -1.84 9.53
N ARG A 65 3.48 -1.22 8.58
CA ARG A 65 3.77 0.13 8.09
C ARG A 65 2.53 1.02 8.19
N PHE A 66 2.72 2.22 8.72
CA PHE A 66 1.69 3.25 8.83
C PHE A 66 2.17 4.50 8.11
N PHE A 67 1.32 5.06 7.26
CA PHE A 67 1.54 6.35 6.62
C PHE A 67 0.62 7.36 7.25
N TYR A 68 1.25 8.40 7.80
CA TYR A 68 0.58 9.46 8.52
C TYR A 68 0.59 10.71 7.69
N GLN A 69 -0.56 11.34 7.53
CA GLN A 69 -0.71 12.61 6.82
C GLN A 69 -2.06 13.21 7.18
N HIS A 70 -2.15 14.54 7.15
CA HIS A 70 -3.43 15.24 7.38
C HIS A 70 -4.07 14.93 8.74
N GLY A 71 -3.26 14.82 9.78
CA GLY A 71 -3.73 14.61 11.14
C GLY A 71 -4.25 13.19 11.45
N ASP A 72 -4.05 12.22 10.55
CA ASP A 72 -4.45 10.82 10.80
C ASP A 72 -3.58 9.81 10.03
N VAL A 73 -3.79 8.53 10.31
CA VAL A 73 -3.28 7.42 9.49
C VAL A 73 -4.16 7.31 8.24
N PHE A 74 -3.59 7.62 7.07
CA PHE A 74 -4.32 7.53 5.81
C PHE A 74 -4.05 6.21 5.08
N THR A 75 -2.92 5.56 5.35
CA THR A 75 -2.62 4.23 4.81
C THR A 75 -1.95 3.34 5.85
N TYR A 76 -2.37 2.09 5.93
CA TYR A 76 -1.77 1.04 6.73
C TYR A 76 -1.51 -0.20 5.86
N TYR A 77 -0.35 -0.81 6.06
CA TYR A 77 -0.01 -2.12 5.49
C TYR A 77 0.48 -3.05 6.59
N GLY A 78 -0.22 -4.16 6.77
CA GLY A 78 0.26 -5.27 7.57
C GLY A 78 1.39 -5.99 6.84
N TYR A 79 2.40 -6.41 7.57
CA TYR A 79 3.54 -7.17 7.04
C TYR A 79 3.12 -8.46 6.32
N LYS A 80 2.00 -9.05 6.75
CA LYS A 80 1.41 -10.26 6.17
C LYS A 80 0.36 -9.96 5.09
N ASN A 81 0.49 -8.84 4.39
CA ASN A 81 -0.36 -8.53 3.24
C ASN A 81 0.17 -9.21 1.97
N TYR A 82 -0.57 -10.17 1.44
CA TYR A 82 -0.22 -10.88 0.21
C TYR A 82 -0.18 -9.97 -1.03
N LEU A 83 -1.06 -8.97 -1.10
CA LEU A 83 -1.18 -8.11 -2.29
C LEU A 83 -0.06 -7.08 -2.41
N MET A 84 0.65 -6.82 -1.30
CA MET A 84 1.70 -5.82 -1.27
C MET A 84 2.87 -6.33 -0.40
N PRO A 85 3.73 -7.20 -0.94
CA PRO A 85 4.93 -7.62 -0.22
C PRO A 85 5.77 -6.42 0.21
N PRO A 86 6.50 -6.51 1.32
CA PRO A 86 7.48 -5.51 1.68
C PRO A 86 8.46 -5.29 0.52
N GLN A 87 8.79 -4.03 0.21
CA GLN A 87 9.72 -3.67 -0.87
C GLN A 87 11.12 -4.28 -0.71
N ASP A 88 11.49 -4.63 0.53
CA ASP A 88 12.77 -5.25 0.88
C ASP A 88 12.67 -6.78 0.98
N MET A 89 11.51 -7.36 0.68
CA MET A 89 11.32 -8.79 0.57
C MET A 89 11.63 -9.19 -0.87
N ASP A 90 12.76 -9.86 -1.07
CA ASP A 90 12.98 -10.60 -2.31
C ASP A 90 11.78 -11.52 -2.51
N TRP A 91 11.04 -11.31 -3.62
CA TRP A 91 9.87 -12.12 -3.90
C TRP A 91 10.33 -13.58 -3.95
N PRO A 92 9.76 -14.46 -3.12
CA PRO A 92 10.28 -15.80 -2.96
C PRO A 92 10.29 -16.52 -4.32
N THR A 93 11.48 -16.93 -4.74
CA THR A 93 11.69 -17.52 -6.07
C THR A 93 11.36 -19.01 -6.07
N THR A 94 11.45 -19.66 -4.91
CA THR A 94 11.15 -21.09 -4.71
C THR A 94 9.96 -21.33 -3.79
N LEU A 95 9.33 -22.51 -3.92
CA LEU A 95 8.15 -22.95 -3.15
C LEU A 95 8.38 -22.95 -1.62
N GLU A 96 9.60 -23.27 -1.18
CA GLU A 96 9.97 -23.30 0.25
C GLU A 96 10.16 -21.89 0.83
N GLN A 97 10.42 -20.88 -0.02
CA GLN A 97 10.54 -19.49 0.39
C GLN A 97 9.19 -18.78 0.44
N TRP A 98 8.19 -19.32 -0.27
CA TRP A 98 6.84 -18.76 -0.27
C TRP A 98 6.24 -18.93 1.13
N PRO A 99 5.81 -17.83 1.79
CA PRO A 99 5.20 -17.93 3.10
C PRO A 99 3.88 -18.72 2.97
N THR A 100 3.88 -19.99 3.36
CA THR A 100 2.71 -20.89 3.29
C THR A 100 1.52 -20.35 4.08
N ASN A 101 1.76 -19.39 4.98
CA ASN A 101 0.78 -18.62 5.74
C ASN A 101 -0.08 -17.65 4.90
N PHE A 102 0.08 -17.59 3.57
CA PHE A 102 -0.85 -16.90 2.68
C PHE A 102 -1.95 -17.81 2.12
N PHE A 103 -1.84 -19.12 2.30
CA PHE A 103 -2.87 -20.07 1.90
C PHE A 103 -3.78 -20.39 3.06
N GLY A 104 -5.07 -20.52 2.78
CA GLY A 104 -6.08 -20.84 3.79
C GLY A 104 -7.48 -20.89 3.20
N PRO A 105 -8.45 -21.45 3.94
CA PRO A 105 -9.86 -21.42 3.54
C PRO A 105 -10.42 -20.00 3.56
N MET A 106 -11.48 -19.76 2.79
CA MET A 106 -12.26 -18.53 2.89
C MET A 106 -13.38 -18.73 3.92
N ASN A 107 -13.35 -17.99 5.03
CA ASN A 107 -14.33 -18.09 6.12
C ASN A 107 -15.35 -16.94 6.12
N MET A 108 -15.43 -16.21 5.01
CA MET A 108 -16.34 -15.10 4.78
C MET A 108 -16.88 -15.17 3.35
N THR A 109 -18.12 -14.80 3.13
CA THR A 109 -18.69 -14.53 1.82
C THR A 109 -18.23 -13.15 1.31
N THR A 110 -18.40 -12.89 0.02
CA THR A 110 -18.14 -11.56 -0.57
C THR A 110 -18.87 -10.44 0.17
N ASN A 111 -20.15 -10.63 0.51
CA ASN A 111 -20.95 -9.62 1.22
C ASN A 111 -20.45 -9.40 2.65
N GLU A 112 -20.04 -10.46 3.35
CA GLU A 112 -19.43 -10.33 4.68
C GLU A 112 -18.10 -9.57 4.63
N VAL A 113 -17.28 -9.77 3.58
CA VAL A 113 -16.03 -9.01 3.39
C VAL A 113 -16.32 -7.53 3.17
N ILE A 114 -17.30 -7.20 2.33
CA ILE A 114 -17.70 -5.82 2.05
C ILE A 114 -18.22 -5.13 3.32
N GLU A 115 -19.12 -5.79 4.06
CA GLU A 115 -19.62 -5.24 5.34
C GLU A 115 -18.51 -5.10 6.38
N PHE A 116 -17.59 -6.06 6.47
CA PHE A 116 -16.45 -5.97 7.37
C PHE A 116 -15.53 -4.78 7.04
N ALA A 117 -15.30 -4.51 5.75
CA ALA A 117 -14.56 -3.33 5.31
C ALA A 117 -15.30 -2.01 5.64
N ARG A 118 -16.63 -1.96 5.51
CA ARG A 118 -17.44 -0.80 5.93
C ARG A 118 -17.42 -0.61 7.44
N ASP A 119 -17.48 -1.70 8.21
CA ASP A 119 -17.38 -1.65 9.66
C ASP A 119 -16.03 -1.08 10.12
N ALA A 120 -14.93 -1.44 9.46
CA ALA A 120 -13.62 -0.83 9.70
C ALA A 120 -13.64 0.70 9.50
N LEU A 121 -14.30 1.21 8.44
CA LEU A 121 -14.48 2.65 8.24
C LEU A 121 -15.24 3.30 9.41
N ARG A 122 -16.35 2.69 9.84
CA ARG A 122 -17.17 3.17 10.96
C ARG A 122 -16.38 3.17 12.27
N LYS A 123 -15.62 2.12 12.57
CA LYS A 123 -14.73 2.01 13.75
C LYS A 123 -13.67 3.11 13.78
N LEU A 124 -13.16 3.52 12.62
CA LEU A 124 -12.23 4.65 12.49
C LEU A 124 -12.91 6.02 12.62
N GLY A 125 -14.24 6.06 12.63
CA GLY A 125 -15.05 7.27 12.74
C GLY A 125 -15.35 7.93 11.39
N TYR A 126 -15.19 7.21 10.29
CA TYR A 126 -15.59 7.67 8.97
C TYR A 126 -17.05 7.28 8.68
N ASP A 127 -17.75 8.16 7.97
CA ASP A 127 -19.09 7.86 7.45
C ASP A 127 -18.95 7.25 6.04
N PRO A 128 -19.35 5.97 5.83
CA PRO A 128 -19.32 5.34 4.52
C PRO A 128 -20.10 6.11 3.46
N GLN A 129 -21.22 6.75 3.77
CA GLN A 129 -22.01 7.48 2.77
C GLN A 129 -21.23 8.68 2.21
N ARG A 130 -20.61 9.46 3.10
CA ARG A 130 -19.75 10.58 2.71
C ARG A 130 -18.47 10.15 1.97
N LEU A 131 -18.06 8.89 2.12
CA LEU A 131 -16.97 8.27 1.37
C LEU A 131 -17.44 7.57 0.09
N HIS A 132 -18.75 7.55 -0.19
CA HIS A 132 -19.35 6.77 -1.28
C HIS A 132 -19.05 5.27 -1.19
N ALA A 133 -18.84 4.79 0.04
CA ALA A 133 -18.54 3.40 0.38
C ALA A 133 -19.77 2.61 0.87
N ASP A 134 -20.95 3.23 0.92
CA ASP A 134 -22.23 2.60 1.26
C ASP A 134 -22.83 1.83 0.07
N GLY A 135 -22.52 2.25 -1.17
CA GLY A 135 -22.88 1.55 -2.40
C GLY A 135 -21.99 0.35 -2.74
N THR A 136 -22.30 -0.33 -3.84
CA THR A 136 -21.51 -1.45 -4.37
C THR A 136 -20.07 -1.00 -4.63
N PRO A 137 -19.05 -1.77 -4.21
CA PRO A 137 -17.65 -1.47 -4.54
C PRO A 137 -17.46 -1.38 -6.05
N GLU A 138 -16.66 -0.43 -6.50
CA GLU A 138 -16.28 -0.33 -7.91
C GLU A 138 -15.42 -1.53 -8.33
N ARG A 139 -14.60 -2.01 -7.39
CA ARG A 139 -13.71 -3.14 -7.62
C ARG A 139 -13.67 -4.06 -6.41
N PHE A 140 -13.78 -5.36 -6.69
CA PHE A 140 -13.61 -6.44 -5.71
C PHE A 140 -12.66 -7.47 -6.31
N ILE A 141 -11.56 -7.76 -5.63
CA ILE A 141 -10.57 -8.76 -6.05
C ILE A 141 -10.47 -9.82 -4.98
N GLY A 142 -10.33 -11.08 -5.41
CA GLY A 142 -10.10 -12.21 -4.53
C GLY A 142 -11.39 -12.89 -4.07
N PRO A 143 -11.31 -14.00 -3.33
CA PRO A 143 -10.08 -14.76 -3.10
C PRO A 143 -9.53 -15.29 -4.44
N SER A 144 -8.28 -15.73 -4.46
CA SER A 144 -7.66 -16.25 -5.70
C SER A 144 -7.05 -17.62 -5.46
N VAL A 145 -7.00 -18.44 -6.51
CA VAL A 145 -6.26 -19.71 -6.48
C VAL A 145 -4.89 -19.45 -7.08
N SER A 146 -3.83 -19.80 -6.35
CA SER A 146 -2.47 -19.74 -6.90
C SER A 146 -2.36 -20.70 -8.07
N SER A 147 -2.12 -20.18 -9.28
CA SER A 147 -1.93 -21.00 -10.48
C SER A 147 -0.75 -21.97 -10.36
N ARG A 148 0.26 -21.60 -9.55
CA ARG A 148 1.45 -22.41 -9.31
C ARG A 148 1.21 -23.59 -8.35
N TYR A 149 0.30 -23.43 -7.39
CA TYR A 149 0.15 -24.38 -6.28
C TYR A 149 -1.26 -24.98 -6.13
N GLY A 150 -2.25 -24.48 -6.87
CA GLY A 150 -3.65 -24.90 -6.74
C GLY A 150 -4.25 -24.60 -5.36
N LYS A 151 -3.62 -23.75 -4.55
CA LYS A 151 -4.06 -23.40 -3.19
C LYS A 151 -4.77 -22.06 -3.17
N LEU A 152 -5.82 -21.98 -2.34
CA LEU A 152 -6.61 -20.76 -2.13
C LEU A 152 -5.82 -19.73 -1.31
N ILE A 153 -5.85 -18.48 -1.77
CA ILE A 153 -5.32 -17.29 -1.11
C ILE A 153 -6.53 -16.46 -0.66
N PRO A 154 -6.87 -16.45 0.64
CA PRO A 154 -8.12 -15.90 1.16
C PRO A 154 -8.01 -14.39 1.41
N PHE A 155 -7.33 -13.65 0.54
CA PHE A 155 -7.20 -12.20 0.62
C PHE A 155 -8.16 -11.55 -0.37
N CYS A 156 -8.96 -10.61 0.13
CA CYS A 156 -9.93 -9.88 -0.67
C CYS A 156 -9.66 -8.38 -0.59
N GLU A 157 -9.55 -7.72 -1.74
CA GLU A 157 -9.48 -6.26 -1.85
C GLU A 157 -10.86 -5.71 -2.21
N VAL A 158 -11.29 -4.71 -1.46
CA VAL A 158 -12.51 -3.95 -1.72
C VAL A 158 -12.11 -2.50 -1.97
N GLU A 159 -12.53 -1.96 -3.10
CA GLU A 159 -12.25 -0.58 -3.48
C GLU A 159 -13.52 0.17 -3.89
N TRP A 160 -13.65 1.38 -3.35
CA TRP A 160 -14.64 2.37 -3.76
C TRP A 160 -13.90 3.60 -4.28
N ARG A 161 -14.29 4.11 -5.45
CA ARG A 161 -13.90 5.44 -5.89
C ARG A 161 -15.12 6.30 -6.09
N HIS A 162 -14.94 7.58 -5.81
CA HIS A 162 -15.91 8.57 -6.23
C HIS A 162 -15.63 9.01 -7.67
N ALA A 163 -16.66 9.03 -8.52
CA ALA A 163 -16.49 9.31 -9.95
C ALA A 163 -15.90 10.70 -10.27
N THR A 164 -16.07 11.68 -9.37
CA THR A 164 -15.68 13.08 -9.62
C THR A 164 -14.66 13.64 -8.64
N ALA A 165 -14.42 12.94 -7.53
CA ALA A 165 -13.36 13.30 -6.59
C ALA A 165 -12.24 12.27 -6.75
N ASN A 166 -10.97 12.67 -6.58
CA ASN A 166 -9.85 11.72 -6.50
C ASN A 166 -9.87 10.92 -5.19
N ASP A 167 -11.07 10.63 -4.69
CA ASP A 167 -11.36 9.96 -3.44
C ASP A 167 -11.39 8.46 -3.69
N VAL A 168 -10.48 7.74 -3.02
CA VAL A 168 -10.31 6.30 -3.15
C VAL A 168 -10.22 5.70 -1.76
N VAL A 169 -11.10 4.74 -1.50
CA VAL A 169 -11.05 3.89 -0.30
C VAL A 169 -10.69 2.49 -0.73
N THR A 170 -9.61 1.95 -0.20
CA THR A 170 -9.17 0.57 -0.45
C THR A 170 -8.99 -0.14 0.88
N VAL A 171 -9.63 -1.30 1.04
CA VAL A 171 -9.50 -2.15 2.22
C VAL A 171 -9.15 -3.55 1.75
N VAL A 172 -8.11 -4.15 2.33
CA VAL A 172 -7.79 -5.56 2.09
C VAL A 172 -8.04 -6.35 3.36
N VAL A 173 -8.79 -7.43 3.20
CA VAL A 173 -9.22 -8.33 4.28
C VAL A 173 -8.58 -9.68 4.06
N ASN A 174 -7.96 -10.23 5.12
CA ASN A 174 -7.71 -11.65 5.22
C ASN A 174 -9.03 -12.33 5.66
N ALA A 175 -9.72 -12.97 4.73
CA ALA A 175 -11.03 -13.59 4.92
C ALA A 175 -10.97 -14.94 5.65
N GLU A 176 -9.79 -15.53 5.83
CA GLU A 176 -9.61 -16.69 6.72
C GLU A 176 -9.68 -16.24 8.18
N LYS A 177 -8.94 -15.18 8.50
CA LYS A 177 -8.74 -14.68 9.88
C LYS A 177 -9.69 -13.56 10.29
N LYS A 178 -10.49 -13.05 9.35
CA LYS A 178 -11.35 -11.87 9.52
C LYS A 178 -10.56 -10.67 10.03
N GLN A 179 -9.47 -10.33 9.33
CA GLN A 179 -8.53 -9.28 9.74
C GLN A 179 -8.29 -8.27 8.62
N ILE A 180 -8.21 -6.99 8.99
CA ILE A 180 -7.73 -5.93 8.08
C ILE A 180 -6.21 -6.06 7.95
N VAL A 181 -5.74 -6.26 6.73
CA VAL A 181 -4.30 -6.35 6.42
C VAL A 181 -3.79 -5.18 5.60
N GLN A 182 -4.70 -4.39 5.02
CA GLN A 182 -4.39 -3.09 4.45
C GLN A 182 -5.61 -2.19 4.53
N PHE A 183 -5.33 -0.91 4.74
CA PHE A 183 -6.30 0.16 4.70
C PHE A 183 -5.67 1.33 3.95
N SER A 184 -6.40 1.96 3.04
CA SER A 184 -5.97 3.18 2.39
C SER A 184 -7.17 4.08 2.16
N LEU A 185 -7.06 5.33 2.61
CA LEU A 185 -8.05 6.37 2.48
C LEU A 185 -7.38 7.60 1.85
N VAL A 186 -7.55 7.75 0.54
CA VAL A 186 -7.11 8.93 -0.20
C VAL A 186 -8.33 9.80 -0.38
N THR A 187 -8.47 10.87 0.42
CA THR A 187 -9.56 11.85 0.28
C THR A 187 -9.14 13.17 0.91
N THR A 188 -9.77 14.26 0.49
CA THR A 188 -9.65 15.58 1.14
C THR A 188 -10.73 15.85 2.18
N ASN A 189 -11.81 15.05 2.20
CA ASN A 189 -13.02 15.28 3.00
C ASN A 189 -12.83 15.08 4.52
N TYR A 190 -11.75 14.42 4.92
CA TYR A 190 -11.48 13.99 6.30
C TYR A 190 -10.14 14.49 6.83
N TRP A 191 -9.57 15.54 6.25
CA TRP A 191 -8.34 16.13 6.79
C TRP A 191 -8.59 16.66 8.20
N ARG A 192 -7.72 16.26 9.12
CA ARG A 192 -7.71 16.72 10.50
C ARG A 192 -6.56 17.70 10.71
N PRO A 193 -6.64 18.54 11.76
CA PRO A 193 -5.50 19.34 12.20
C PRO A 193 -4.31 18.42 12.51
N ASP A 194 -3.11 18.89 12.18
CA ASP A 194 -1.88 18.21 12.58
C ASP A 194 -1.78 18.23 14.13
N PRO A 195 -1.21 17.20 14.77
CA PRO A 195 -1.05 17.19 16.22
C PRO A 195 -0.16 18.35 16.68
N LYS A 196 -0.40 18.85 17.89
CA LYS A 196 0.41 19.92 18.46
C LYS A 196 1.82 19.42 18.74
N ILE A 197 2.83 20.11 18.18
CA ILE A 197 4.25 19.85 18.41
C ILE A 197 4.87 21.11 19.01
N ASP A 198 5.45 21.00 20.20
CA ASP A 198 6.08 22.14 20.88
C ASP A 198 7.48 22.47 20.32
N VAL A 199 8.06 21.56 19.53
CA VAL A 199 9.34 21.78 18.83
C VAL A 199 9.08 22.46 17.49
N VAL A 200 9.63 23.66 17.31
CA VAL A 200 9.51 24.41 16.05
C VAL A 200 10.55 23.90 15.03
N PRO A 201 10.14 23.50 13.82
CA PRO A 201 11.07 23.08 12.78
C PRO A 201 11.80 24.29 12.17
N VAL A 202 13.03 24.08 11.70
CA VAL A 202 13.82 25.15 11.05
C VAL A 202 13.41 25.24 9.57
N PRO A 203 12.94 26.39 9.06
CA PRO A 203 12.56 26.54 7.66
C PRO A 203 13.79 26.50 6.74
N VAL A 204 13.64 25.91 5.56
CA VAL A 204 14.68 25.92 4.52
C VAL A 204 14.71 27.30 3.84
N PRO A 205 15.85 28.01 3.82
CA PRO A 205 16.00 29.30 3.14
C PRO A 205 15.60 29.23 1.65
N GLU A 206 14.99 30.30 1.12
CA GLU A 206 14.45 30.35 -0.25
C GLU A 206 15.51 29.99 -1.31
N ASN A 207 16.73 30.51 -1.14
CA ASN A 207 17.87 30.24 -2.03
C ASN A 207 18.32 28.77 -2.05
N GLN A 208 17.91 27.96 -1.06
CA GLN A 208 18.24 26.53 -0.97
C GLN A 208 17.07 25.62 -1.40
N LYS A 209 15.84 26.13 -1.52
CA LYS A 209 14.65 25.32 -1.83
C LYS A 209 14.77 24.53 -3.14
N ARG A 210 15.35 25.12 -4.19
CA ARG A 210 15.55 24.43 -5.49
C ARG A 210 16.50 23.24 -5.38
N SER A 211 17.59 23.39 -4.63
CA SER A 211 18.54 22.30 -4.39
C SER A 211 17.93 21.22 -3.48
N PHE A 212 17.17 21.65 -2.48
CA PHE A 212 16.48 20.78 -1.55
C PHE A 212 15.40 19.92 -2.23
N MET A 213 14.58 20.51 -3.12
CA MET A 213 13.64 19.76 -3.97
C MET A 213 14.33 18.70 -4.82
N LYS A 214 15.48 19.03 -5.45
CA LYS A 214 16.24 18.07 -6.26
C LYS A 214 16.77 16.90 -5.44
N MET A 215 17.11 17.13 -4.17
CA MET A 215 17.57 16.08 -3.25
C MET A 215 16.42 15.18 -2.78
N ILE A 216 15.25 15.74 -2.47
CA ILE A 216 14.06 14.96 -2.09
C ILE A 216 13.57 14.07 -3.24
N LEU A 217 13.56 14.62 -4.46
CA LEU A 217 13.09 13.91 -5.66
C LEU A 217 14.12 12.92 -6.22
N ARG A 218 15.34 12.91 -5.69
CA ARG A 218 16.39 11.95 -6.04
C ARG A 218 16.82 11.21 -4.78
N PRO A 219 16.08 10.20 -4.30
CA PRO A 219 16.71 9.23 -3.42
C PRO A 219 17.88 8.67 -4.20
N ASN A 220 19.05 8.54 -3.58
CA ASN A 220 20.20 7.85 -4.17
C ASN A 220 19.82 6.39 -4.45
N ALA A 221 19.11 6.15 -5.55
CA ALA A 221 19.09 4.86 -6.22
C ALA A 221 20.51 4.65 -6.77
N PRO A 222 21.14 3.50 -6.55
CA PRO A 222 22.42 3.20 -7.16
C PRO A 222 22.37 3.53 -8.66
N ARG A 223 23.30 4.38 -9.12
CA ARG A 223 23.57 4.49 -10.56
C ARG A 223 24.06 3.12 -11.01
N THR A 224 23.47 2.65 -12.12
CA THR A 224 23.69 1.37 -12.81
C THR A 224 22.90 0.17 -12.29
N TRP A 225 21.72 -0.01 -12.88
CA TRP A 225 21.34 -1.35 -13.32
C TRP A 225 22.32 -1.75 -14.43
N PRO A 226 22.90 -2.96 -14.42
CA PRO A 226 23.56 -3.47 -15.61
C PRO A 226 22.48 -3.62 -16.67
N THR A 227 22.45 -2.69 -17.63
CA THR A 227 21.86 -2.97 -18.93
C THR A 227 22.62 -4.16 -19.47
N ASN A 228 21.97 -5.32 -19.54
CA ASN A 228 22.43 -6.44 -20.35
C ASN A 228 22.47 -5.97 -21.80
N SER A 229 23.57 -5.33 -22.18
CA SER A 229 23.95 -5.17 -23.57
C SER A 229 24.47 -6.51 -24.05
N THR A 230 23.85 -7.00 -25.11
CA THR A 230 24.46 -7.87 -26.12
C THR A 230 24.66 -9.34 -25.73
N ARG A 231 23.59 -10.14 -25.85
CA ARG A 231 23.77 -11.49 -26.42
C ARG A 231 23.85 -11.35 -27.94
N GLN A 232 25.07 -11.33 -28.47
CA GLN A 232 25.29 -11.72 -29.86
C GLN A 232 24.87 -13.19 -30.00
N PRO A 233 24.08 -13.58 -31.01
CA PRO A 233 24.03 -14.97 -31.43
C PRO A 233 25.33 -15.32 -32.18
N PRO A 234 25.90 -16.53 -31.97
CA PRO A 234 27.05 -16.97 -32.74
C PRO A 234 26.65 -17.22 -34.20
N ASN A 235 27.47 -16.70 -35.12
CA ASN A 235 27.41 -17.02 -36.55
C ASN A 235 27.71 -18.50 -36.77
N GLY A 236 26.82 -19.20 -37.49
CA GLY A 236 27.05 -20.56 -37.97
C GLY A 236 25.84 -21.09 -38.73
N ALA A 237 26.00 -21.27 -40.05
CA ALA A 237 24.97 -21.57 -41.04
C ALA A 237 24.18 -22.87 -40.82
N THR A 238 22.97 -22.96 -41.39
CA THR A 238 22.63 -23.88 -42.51
C THR A 238 21.18 -23.73 -42.97
N ASN A 239 20.92 -24.23 -44.18
CA ASN A 239 19.79 -23.98 -45.08
C ASN A 239 18.44 -24.63 -44.71
N SER A 240 17.39 -24.04 -45.30
CA SER A 240 16.10 -24.63 -45.76
C SER A 240 14.94 -24.78 -44.76
N PRO A 241 13.67 -24.89 -45.23
CA PRO A 241 12.97 -24.12 -46.27
C PRO A 241 11.65 -23.48 -45.76
N LYS A 242 11.10 -22.52 -46.51
CA LYS A 242 9.79 -21.87 -46.26
C LYS A 242 8.65 -22.90 -46.34
N LEU A 243 7.92 -23.06 -45.24
CA LEU A 243 6.57 -23.65 -45.22
C LEU A 243 5.55 -22.52 -45.09
N THR A 244 4.90 -22.20 -46.20
CA THR A 244 3.64 -21.45 -46.24
C THR A 244 2.54 -22.33 -45.66
N ASN A 245 1.82 -21.86 -44.64
CA ASN A 245 0.61 -22.52 -44.16
C ASN A 245 -0.63 -21.67 -44.54
N PRO A 246 -1.43 -22.10 -45.53
CA PRO A 246 -2.66 -21.42 -45.93
C PRO A 246 -3.84 -22.10 -45.25
N ASP A 247 -4.16 -21.74 -44.00
CA ASP A 247 -5.48 -22.03 -43.41
C ASP A 247 -5.69 -21.26 -42.10
N ARG A 248 -6.29 -20.08 -42.21
CA ARG A 248 -7.00 -19.44 -41.10
C ARG A 248 -8.46 -19.24 -41.52
N LYS A 249 -9.29 -20.23 -41.24
CA LYS A 249 -10.75 -20.08 -41.22
C LYS A 249 -11.12 -19.16 -40.05
N LYS A 250 -11.85 -18.08 -40.34
CA LYS A 250 -12.48 -17.20 -39.33
C LYS A 250 -13.58 -17.99 -38.59
N PRO A 251 -13.77 -17.77 -37.28
CA PRO A 251 -14.95 -18.27 -36.58
C PRO A 251 -16.20 -17.46 -36.95
N PRO A 252 -17.40 -18.07 -36.98
CA PRO A 252 -18.65 -17.38 -37.30
C PRO A 252 -19.12 -16.48 -36.15
N GLN A 253 -19.70 -15.33 -36.52
CA GLN A 253 -20.44 -14.43 -35.62
C GLN A 253 -21.79 -15.05 -35.24
N PRO A 254 -22.29 -14.83 -34.01
CA PRO A 254 -23.65 -15.21 -33.64
C PRO A 254 -24.66 -14.15 -34.09
N ASP A 255 -25.72 -14.61 -34.74
CA ASP A 255 -26.94 -13.86 -35.04
C ASP A 255 -27.78 -13.73 -33.76
N TRP A 256 -28.17 -12.50 -33.43
CA TRP A 256 -29.17 -12.21 -32.40
C TRP A 256 -30.42 -11.68 -33.11
N GLU A 257 -31.45 -12.53 -33.20
CA GLU A 257 -32.85 -12.09 -33.24
C GLU A 257 -33.38 -11.93 -31.81
#